data_AF-A0A263NRY4-F1
#
_entry.id   AF-A0A263NRY4-F1
#
_cell.length_a   1.000
_cell.length_b   1.000
_cell.length_c   1.000
_cell.angle_alpha   90.00
_cell.angle_beta   90.00
_cell.angle_gamma   90.00
#
_symmetry.space_group_name_H-M   'P 1'
#
loop_
_entity.id
_entity.type
_entity.pdbx_description
1 polymer ?
#
loop_
_entity_poly.entity_id
_entity_poly.type
_entity_poly.pdbx_seq_one_letter_code
_entity_poly.pdbx_strand_id
1 'polypeptide(L)'
;MAIAVASAPLVSAAQTAAQHLPSVQYEEGQLPLAWSSGAANCAATSEDFQVHAYNDNLYILRESGCVNAEKPFLYLLFGEDRALLFDTGAGSDTDPSTGRVPDVVGAVDKVINQWLAKHNRRSLPLVVAHLHSHADHTWGDALFVKRPDTTLIKPGDVGALKTFFGIAKWPQQVGTYDLGGRVLDIIPIPGHDATSIAAYDRQTAVLLTGDSVYPGRIYVNDADPQVTQDSLQRLVDFTRTRLVAHVLGSHIEQRAPYADNPKGQHYAPQEIGLALGRAHLLEMLEAAKLRTGQGDQSRITQKAYRDFTLCGVYPACAPVNVPVQKAGK
;
A
#
# COMPACT_ATOMS: atom_id res chain seq x y z
N MET A 1 23.92 65.78 49.93
CA MET A 1 24.44 65.02 48.77
C MET A 1 24.24 63.55 49.08
N ALA A 2 23.10 62.98 48.66
CA ALA A 2 22.70 61.61 49.01
C ALA A 2 23.14 60.66 47.89
N ILE A 3 23.89 59.61 48.26
CA ILE A 3 24.41 58.59 47.35
C ILE A 3 23.30 57.53 47.20
N ALA A 4 22.75 57.40 45.99
CA ALA A 4 21.83 56.33 45.64
C ALA A 4 22.62 55.09 45.22
N VAL A 5 22.44 53.98 45.94
CA VAL A 5 22.99 52.67 45.60
C VAL A 5 21.97 51.96 44.71
N ALA A 6 22.29 51.77 43.43
CA ALA A 6 21.48 51.01 42.50
C ALA A 6 21.75 49.51 42.67
N SER A 7 20.75 48.78 43.19
CA SER A 7 20.74 47.32 43.25
C SER A 7 20.32 46.74 41.89
N ALA A 8 21.21 46.01 41.23
CA ALA A 8 20.91 45.27 40.01
C ALA A 8 20.13 43.98 40.33
N PRO A 9 19.11 43.59 39.53
CA PRO A 9 18.38 42.36 39.77
C PRO A 9 19.19 41.15 39.25
N LEU A 10 19.28 40.11 40.07
CA LEU A 10 19.78 38.79 39.67
C LEU A 10 18.72 38.12 38.78
N VAL A 11 19.00 38.02 37.48
CA VAL A 11 18.20 37.21 36.56
C VAL A 11 18.63 35.76 36.73
N SER A 12 17.82 34.97 37.42
CA SER A 12 18.00 33.52 37.52
C SER A 12 17.63 32.89 36.18
N ALA A 13 18.62 32.48 35.40
CA ALA A 13 18.41 31.70 34.18
C ALA A 13 17.89 30.31 34.57
N ALA A 14 16.57 30.10 34.42
CA ALA A 14 15.99 28.77 34.47
C ALA A 14 16.48 27.99 33.24
N GLN A 15 17.43 27.06 33.43
CA GLN A 15 17.76 26.07 32.42
C GLN A 15 16.57 25.12 32.29
N THR A 16 15.74 25.36 31.26
CA THR A 16 14.80 24.36 30.79
C THR A 16 15.61 23.21 30.22
N ALA A 17 15.71 22.11 30.95
CA ALA A 17 16.18 20.85 30.41
C ALA A 17 15.24 20.51 29.24
N ALA A 18 15.74 20.64 28.00
CA ALA A 18 15.04 20.13 26.83
C ALA A 18 14.85 18.63 27.04
N GLN A 19 13.63 18.22 27.38
CA GLN A 19 13.26 16.81 27.42
C GLN A 19 13.52 16.26 26.02
N HIS A 20 14.59 15.49 25.86
CA HIS A 20 14.80 14.69 24.66
C HIS A 20 13.62 13.73 24.59
N LEU A 21 12.65 14.04 23.73
CA LEU A 21 11.65 13.06 23.33
C LEU A 21 12.44 11.85 22.81
N PRO A 22 12.09 10.62 23.21
CA PRO A 22 12.78 9.43 22.73
C PRO A 22 12.79 9.46 21.20
N SER A 23 13.98 9.43 20.61
CA SER A 23 14.12 9.35 19.16
C SER A 23 13.50 8.04 18.72
N VAL A 24 12.41 8.14 18.00
CA VAL A 24 11.83 7.03 17.28
C VAL A 24 12.85 6.59 16.22
N GLN A 25 13.33 5.36 16.29
CA GLN A 25 14.30 4.81 15.36
C GLN A 25 13.59 3.86 14.39
N TYR A 26 13.55 4.23 13.11
CA TYR A 26 13.19 3.37 11.98
C TYR A 26 14.03 3.80 10.77
N GLU A 27 14.18 2.94 9.79
CA GLU A 27 14.84 3.24 8.53
C GLU A 27 13.94 4.15 7.69
N GLU A 28 14.28 5.43 7.66
CA GLU A 28 13.58 6.42 6.84
C GLU A 28 13.71 6.13 5.34
N GLY A 29 12.79 6.69 4.58
CA GLY A 29 12.85 6.70 3.12
C GLY A 29 12.03 7.85 2.55
N GLN A 30 12.03 7.95 1.23
CA GLN A 30 11.39 9.04 0.50
C GLN A 30 10.36 8.48 -0.48
N LEU A 31 9.23 9.19 -0.61
CA LEU A 31 8.27 8.96 -1.69
C LEU A 31 8.33 10.14 -2.65
N PRO A 32 8.16 9.92 -3.97
CA PRO A 32 8.13 11.01 -4.91
C PRO A 32 6.85 11.84 -4.69
N LEU A 33 6.91 13.13 -5.02
CA LEU A 33 5.74 14.01 -4.94
C LEU A 33 4.62 13.59 -5.90
N ALA A 34 4.99 12.99 -7.03
CA ALA A 34 4.07 12.49 -8.04
C ALA A 34 4.60 11.18 -8.61
N TRP A 35 3.67 10.31 -8.97
CA TRP A 35 3.95 9.04 -9.61
C TRP A 35 3.52 9.10 -11.08
N SER A 36 4.24 8.40 -11.96
CA SER A 36 3.85 8.24 -13.36
C SER A 36 2.55 7.48 -13.45
N SER A 37 1.52 8.07 -14.04
CA SER A 37 0.25 7.40 -14.33
C SER A 37 0.16 6.98 -15.79
N GLY A 38 1.27 6.94 -16.53
CA GLY A 38 1.30 6.74 -17.99
C GLY A 38 1.55 8.06 -18.73
N ALA A 39 1.11 8.13 -20.00
CA ALA A 39 1.37 9.28 -20.87
C ALA A 39 0.19 9.58 -21.78
N ALA A 40 0.08 10.85 -22.21
CA ALA A 40 -0.89 11.26 -23.23
C ALA A 40 -0.65 10.58 -24.60
N ASN A 41 0.61 10.22 -24.88
CA ASN A 41 0.98 9.42 -26.04
C ASN A 41 1.85 8.25 -25.57
N CYS A 42 1.24 7.07 -25.48
CA CYS A 42 1.91 5.87 -24.99
C CYS A 42 2.96 5.31 -25.97
N ALA A 43 2.94 5.69 -27.25
CA ALA A 43 4.00 5.32 -28.19
C ALA A 43 5.34 6.05 -27.93
N ALA A 44 5.30 7.15 -27.15
CA ALA A 44 6.49 7.93 -26.81
C ALA A 44 7.21 7.45 -25.54
N THR A 45 6.70 6.41 -24.87
CA THR A 45 7.30 5.83 -23.66
C THR A 45 7.40 4.33 -23.77
N SER A 46 8.57 3.77 -23.42
CA SER A 46 8.85 2.34 -23.45
C SER A 46 8.92 1.69 -22.07
N GLU A 47 8.90 2.47 -20.99
CA GLU A 47 9.00 1.92 -19.64
C GLU A 47 7.64 1.39 -19.19
N ASP A 48 7.62 0.11 -18.83
CA ASP A 48 6.42 -0.55 -18.29
C ASP A 48 6.27 -0.30 -16.78
N PHE A 49 7.39 -0.07 -16.08
CA PHE A 49 7.42 0.20 -14.64
C PHE A 49 8.27 1.43 -14.30
N GLN A 50 7.71 2.35 -13.51
CA GLN A 50 8.51 3.33 -12.78
C GLN A 50 9.07 2.64 -11.52
N VAL A 51 10.40 2.49 -11.45
CA VAL A 51 11.09 2.00 -10.25
C VAL A 51 11.48 3.18 -9.37
N HIS A 52 11.09 3.15 -8.10
CA HIS A 52 11.46 4.13 -7.10
C HIS A 52 12.11 3.45 -5.88
N ALA A 53 13.30 3.91 -5.51
CA ALA A 53 13.94 3.48 -4.26
C ALA A 53 13.36 4.30 -3.10
N TYR A 54 12.56 3.67 -2.23
CA TYR A 54 12.11 4.32 -1.00
C TYR A 54 13.31 4.55 -0.08
N ASN A 55 14.13 3.52 0.10
CA ASN A 55 15.44 3.57 0.74
C ASN A 55 16.36 2.48 0.15
N ASP A 56 17.45 2.16 0.84
CA ASP A 56 18.44 1.18 0.37
C ASP A 56 17.90 -0.25 0.19
N ASN A 57 16.83 -0.61 0.91
CA ASN A 57 16.30 -1.97 0.97
C ASN A 57 14.81 -2.07 0.62
N LEU A 58 14.10 -0.97 0.39
CA LEU A 58 12.70 -0.97 -0.07
C LEU A 58 12.60 -0.26 -1.41
N TYR A 59 12.11 -0.98 -2.42
CA TYR A 59 11.80 -0.45 -3.74
C TYR A 59 10.31 -0.59 -4.02
N ILE A 60 9.77 0.42 -4.70
CA ILE A 60 8.38 0.48 -5.10
C ILE A 60 8.37 0.55 -6.63
N LEU A 61 7.66 -0.38 -7.26
CA LEU A 61 7.51 -0.41 -8.71
C LEU A 61 6.07 -0.04 -9.02
N ARG A 62 5.88 1.00 -9.83
CA ARG A 62 4.56 1.40 -10.32
C ARG A 62 4.41 0.99 -11.76
N GLU A 63 3.40 0.19 -12.06
CA GLU A 63 3.06 -0.16 -13.43
C GLU A 63 2.48 1.05 -14.19
N SER A 64 2.91 1.20 -15.44
CA SER A 64 2.55 2.32 -16.30
C SER A 64 1.11 2.22 -16.79
N GLY A 65 0.40 3.35 -16.78
CA GLY A 65 -0.95 3.45 -17.37
C GLY A 65 -0.98 3.14 -18.86
N CYS A 66 0.17 3.21 -19.53
CA CYS A 66 0.29 2.80 -20.92
C CYS A 66 0.25 1.29 -21.14
N VAL A 67 0.38 0.50 -20.08
CA VAL A 67 0.33 -0.97 -20.10
C VAL A 67 -0.96 -1.50 -19.50
N ASN A 68 -1.38 -0.95 -18.35
CA ASN A 68 -2.63 -1.33 -17.71
C ASN A 68 -3.29 -0.12 -17.03
N ALA A 69 -4.61 0.03 -17.15
CA ALA A 69 -5.34 1.14 -16.54
C ALA A 69 -5.40 1.10 -15.00
N GLU A 70 -5.20 -0.07 -14.37
CA GLU A 70 -5.18 -0.20 -12.90
C GLU A 70 -3.89 0.37 -12.28
N LYS A 71 -2.78 0.39 -13.04
CA LYS A 71 -1.47 0.97 -12.63
C LYS A 71 -1.01 0.53 -11.23
N PRO A 72 -1.02 -0.78 -10.93
CA PRO A 72 -0.75 -1.26 -9.58
C PRO A 72 0.67 -0.90 -9.10
N PHE A 73 0.79 -0.81 -7.78
CA PHE A 73 2.06 -0.70 -7.07
C PHE A 73 2.51 -2.06 -6.54
N LEU A 74 3.75 -2.41 -6.83
CA LEU A 74 4.42 -3.60 -6.33
C LEU A 74 5.51 -3.17 -5.35
N TYR A 75 5.76 -3.99 -4.34
CA TYR A 75 6.73 -3.68 -3.27
C TYR A 75 7.80 -4.74 -3.20
N LEU A 76 9.07 -4.35 -3.39
CA LEU A 76 10.22 -5.24 -3.32
C LEU A 76 11.07 -4.89 -2.10
N LEU A 77 11.10 -5.83 -1.15
CA LEU A 77 11.80 -5.72 0.13
C LEU A 77 13.02 -6.63 0.13
N PHE A 78 14.19 -6.07 0.47
CA PHE A 78 15.42 -6.81 0.65
C PHE A 78 15.69 -7.09 2.13
N GLY A 79 16.10 -8.33 2.43
CA GLY A 79 16.77 -8.72 3.67
C GLY A 79 18.06 -9.48 3.36
N GLU A 80 18.77 -9.94 4.40
CA GLU A 80 20.08 -10.58 4.22
C GLU A 80 20.01 -11.96 3.55
N ASP A 81 18.91 -12.69 3.73
CA ASP A 81 18.75 -14.08 3.27
C ASP A 81 17.90 -14.19 2.00
N ARG A 82 16.95 -13.27 1.79
CA ARG A 82 16.02 -13.29 0.66
C ARG A 82 15.42 -11.91 0.38
N ALA A 83 14.92 -11.72 -0.84
CA ALA A 83 14.00 -10.65 -1.16
C ALA A 83 12.54 -11.14 -1.12
N LEU A 84 11.61 -10.23 -0.86
CA LEU A 84 10.17 -10.46 -0.95
C LEU A 84 9.55 -9.44 -1.89
N LEU A 85 8.87 -9.92 -2.93
CA LEU A 85 8.00 -9.13 -3.79
C LEU A 85 6.55 -9.32 -3.35
N PHE A 86 5.86 -8.22 -3.11
CA PHE A 86 4.40 -8.18 -3.06
C PHE A 86 3.83 -7.78 -4.41
N ASP A 87 2.94 -8.64 -4.90
CA ASP A 87 2.19 -8.55 -6.16
C ASP A 87 3.08 -8.68 -7.41
N THR A 88 2.49 -9.12 -8.52
CA THR A 88 3.16 -9.39 -9.81
C THR A 88 2.62 -8.54 -10.95
N GLY A 89 1.89 -7.48 -10.60
CA GLY A 89 1.33 -6.51 -11.53
C GLY A 89 0.10 -7.02 -12.28
N ALA A 90 -0.38 -6.18 -13.18
CA ALA A 90 -1.53 -6.42 -14.01
C ALA A 90 -1.11 -6.86 -15.42
N GLY A 91 -2.09 -7.30 -16.19
CA GLY A 91 -1.86 -7.80 -17.54
C GLY A 91 -1.90 -6.73 -18.62
N SER A 92 -1.93 -7.18 -19.86
CA SER A 92 -2.08 -6.31 -21.03
C SER A 92 -3.54 -5.88 -21.22
N ASP A 93 -4.03 -4.97 -20.38
CA ASP A 93 -5.16 -4.10 -20.70
C ASP A 93 -4.58 -2.78 -21.21
N THR A 94 -3.96 -2.83 -22.39
CA THR A 94 -3.11 -1.75 -22.89
C THR A 94 -3.92 -0.71 -23.63
N ASP A 95 -3.44 0.53 -23.62
CA ASP A 95 -3.86 1.51 -24.61
C ASP A 95 -3.78 0.88 -26.03
N PRO A 96 -4.85 0.96 -26.85
CA PRO A 96 -4.92 0.29 -28.15
C PRO A 96 -3.77 0.64 -29.10
N SER A 97 -3.07 1.76 -28.87
CA SER A 97 -1.92 2.19 -29.66
C SER A 97 -0.62 1.43 -29.39
N THR A 98 -0.55 0.60 -28.34
CA THR A 98 0.72 -0.04 -27.94
C THR A 98 0.70 -1.58 -27.89
N GLY A 99 -0.37 -2.22 -27.41
CA GLY A 99 -0.44 -3.69 -27.33
C GLY A 99 0.67 -4.34 -26.48
N ARG A 100 1.21 -3.62 -25.49
CA ARG A 100 2.37 -4.04 -24.69
C ARG A 100 2.05 -5.16 -23.71
N VAL A 101 3.01 -6.05 -23.51
CA VAL A 101 2.95 -7.05 -22.44
C VAL A 101 4.00 -6.63 -21.40
N PRO A 102 3.61 -6.41 -20.13
CA PRO A 102 4.53 -5.88 -19.13
C PRO A 102 5.68 -6.85 -18.84
N ASP A 103 6.92 -6.35 -18.86
CA ASP A 103 8.10 -7.12 -18.41
C ASP A 103 8.37 -6.93 -16.91
N VAL A 104 7.48 -7.46 -16.07
CA VAL A 104 7.60 -7.37 -14.60
C VAL A 104 8.84 -8.11 -14.06
N VAL A 105 9.22 -9.25 -14.67
CA VAL A 105 10.40 -10.01 -14.24
C VAL A 105 11.67 -9.24 -14.56
N GLY A 106 11.78 -8.65 -15.76
CA GLY A 106 12.92 -7.81 -16.12
C GLY A 106 13.05 -6.58 -15.23
N ALA A 107 11.92 -5.93 -14.89
CA ALA A 107 11.92 -4.80 -13.96
C ALA A 107 12.42 -5.19 -12.56
N VAL A 108 11.91 -6.31 -12.00
CA VAL A 108 12.35 -6.82 -10.69
C VAL A 108 13.80 -7.29 -10.71
N ASP A 109 14.23 -8.01 -11.74
CA ASP A 109 15.61 -8.48 -11.88
C ASP A 109 16.61 -7.34 -12.02
N LYS A 110 16.23 -6.26 -12.73
CA LYS A 110 17.05 -5.04 -12.78
C LYS A 110 17.29 -4.48 -11.39
N VAL A 111 16.26 -4.40 -10.54
CA VAL A 111 16.40 -3.91 -9.17
C VAL A 111 17.23 -4.86 -8.31
N ILE A 112 16.96 -6.16 -8.36
CA ILE A 112 17.72 -7.17 -7.60
C ILE A 112 19.20 -7.13 -7.99
N ASN A 113 19.53 -7.09 -9.29
CA ASN A 113 20.91 -7.05 -9.75
C ASN A 113 21.64 -5.77 -9.32
N GLN A 114 20.96 -4.62 -9.34
CA GLN A 114 21.52 -3.36 -8.83
C GLN A 114 21.78 -3.43 -7.33
N TRP A 115 20.84 -3.98 -6.55
CA TRP A 115 20.99 -4.16 -5.12
C TRP A 115 22.14 -5.12 -4.78
N LEU A 116 22.23 -6.26 -5.48
CA LEU A 116 23.31 -7.24 -5.32
C LEU A 116 24.69 -6.62 -5.59
N ALA A 117 24.82 -5.86 -6.68
CA ALA A 117 26.06 -5.17 -7.01
C ALA A 117 26.45 -4.15 -5.94
N LYS A 118 25.50 -3.34 -5.46
CA LYS A 118 25.72 -2.36 -4.38
C LYS A 118 26.18 -3.02 -3.07
N HIS A 119 25.68 -4.22 -2.76
CA HIS A 119 25.97 -4.93 -1.51
C HIS A 119 27.06 -6.00 -1.64
N ASN A 120 27.77 -6.08 -2.77
CA ASN A 120 28.80 -7.10 -3.04
C ASN A 120 28.30 -8.55 -2.87
N ARG A 121 27.05 -8.81 -3.28
CA ARG A 121 26.39 -10.12 -3.21
C ARG A 121 26.30 -10.73 -4.61
N ARG A 122 26.33 -12.07 -4.70
CA ARG A 122 26.23 -12.80 -5.98
C ARG A 122 24.81 -13.24 -6.34
N SER A 123 24.01 -13.57 -5.33
CA SER A 123 22.64 -14.06 -5.48
C SER A 123 21.83 -13.75 -4.24
N LEU A 124 20.50 -13.74 -4.43
CA LEU A 124 19.51 -13.60 -3.37
C LEU A 124 18.22 -14.29 -3.83
N PRO A 125 17.72 -15.31 -3.12
CA PRO A 125 16.44 -15.93 -3.40
C PRO A 125 15.30 -14.92 -3.38
N LEU A 126 14.32 -15.11 -4.26
CA LEU A 126 13.11 -14.29 -4.30
C LEU A 126 11.91 -15.08 -3.76
N VAL A 127 11.15 -14.46 -2.88
CA VAL A 127 9.82 -14.91 -2.52
C VAL A 127 8.82 -13.95 -3.16
N VAL A 128 7.76 -14.51 -3.74
CA VAL A 128 6.66 -13.73 -4.30
C VAL A 128 5.39 -14.08 -3.53
N ALA A 129 4.82 -13.08 -2.89
CA ALA A 129 3.54 -13.14 -2.18
C ALA A 129 2.63 -12.04 -2.73
N HIS A 130 1.36 -12.06 -2.39
CA HIS A 130 0.44 -11.02 -2.85
C HIS A 130 -0.36 -10.47 -1.69
N LEU A 131 -0.67 -9.18 -1.77
CA LEU A 131 -1.51 -8.50 -0.80
C LEU A 131 -2.97 -8.97 -0.92
N HIS A 132 -3.38 -9.47 -2.09
CA HIS A 132 -4.59 -10.28 -2.31
C HIS A 132 -4.57 -10.98 -3.69
N SER A 133 -5.67 -11.65 -4.08
CA SER A 133 -5.68 -12.55 -5.26
C SER A 133 -6.37 -12.05 -6.52
N HIS A 134 -6.62 -10.75 -6.69
CA HIS A 134 -7.20 -10.24 -7.94
C HIS A 134 -6.17 -10.15 -9.06
N ALA A 135 -6.66 -10.17 -10.31
CA ALA A 135 -5.82 -10.36 -11.50
C ALA A 135 -4.79 -9.25 -11.72
N ASP A 136 -5.06 -8.05 -11.25
CA ASP A 136 -4.15 -6.90 -11.24
C ASP A 136 -2.99 -7.01 -10.22
N HIS A 137 -2.99 -8.07 -9.41
CA HIS A 137 -1.93 -8.41 -8.47
C HIS A 137 -1.22 -9.72 -8.79
N THR A 138 -1.82 -10.58 -9.62
CA THR A 138 -1.34 -11.95 -9.84
C THR A 138 -1.01 -12.26 -11.29
N TRP A 139 -1.14 -11.28 -12.20
CA TRP A 139 -1.04 -11.58 -13.63
C TRP A 139 0.35 -12.11 -14.00
N GLY A 140 1.40 -11.55 -13.41
CA GLY A 140 2.79 -11.92 -13.68
C GLY A 140 3.25 -13.27 -13.10
N ASP A 141 2.42 -13.99 -12.35
CA ASP A 141 2.82 -15.21 -11.62
C ASP A 141 3.48 -16.27 -12.49
N ALA A 142 2.91 -16.53 -13.68
CA ALA A 142 3.42 -17.53 -14.60
C ALA A 142 4.83 -17.17 -15.13
N LEU A 143 5.22 -15.90 -15.06
CA LEU A 143 6.56 -15.43 -15.39
C LEU A 143 7.53 -15.71 -14.23
N PHE A 144 7.10 -15.47 -12.99
CA PHE A 144 7.91 -15.73 -11.79
C PHE A 144 8.11 -17.23 -11.49
N VAL A 145 7.15 -18.09 -11.84
CA VAL A 145 7.34 -19.56 -11.76
C VAL A 145 8.51 -20.02 -12.64
N LYS A 146 8.79 -19.31 -13.74
CA LYS A 146 9.91 -19.61 -14.65
C LYS A 146 11.21 -18.96 -14.22
N ARG A 147 11.16 -18.00 -13.30
CA ARG A 147 12.33 -17.30 -12.78
C ARG A 147 13.09 -18.23 -11.81
N PRO A 148 14.39 -18.49 -12.01
CA PRO A 148 15.19 -19.30 -11.09
C PRO A 148 15.18 -18.76 -9.65
N ASP A 149 15.44 -19.64 -8.67
CA ASP A 149 15.59 -19.29 -7.25
C ASP A 149 14.42 -18.44 -6.71
N THR A 150 13.21 -18.78 -7.14
CA THR A 150 11.98 -18.06 -6.82
C THR A 150 10.96 -18.99 -6.18
N THR A 151 10.40 -18.57 -5.04
CA THR A 151 9.28 -19.24 -4.37
C THR A 151 8.03 -18.39 -4.51
N LEU A 152 7.07 -18.83 -5.33
CA LEU A 152 5.76 -18.21 -5.47
C LEU A 152 4.79 -18.83 -4.44
N ILE A 153 4.21 -18.00 -3.58
CA ILE A 153 3.08 -18.42 -2.73
C ILE A 153 1.82 -18.38 -3.57
N LYS A 154 1.10 -19.51 -3.64
CA LYS A 154 -0.14 -19.61 -4.41
C LYS A 154 -1.17 -18.56 -3.95
N PRO A 155 -1.67 -17.69 -4.84
CA PRO A 155 -2.71 -16.73 -4.49
C PRO A 155 -4.07 -17.38 -4.29
N GLY A 156 -4.98 -16.69 -3.60
CA GLY A 156 -6.35 -17.14 -3.37
C GLY A 156 -6.45 -18.37 -2.47
N ASP A 157 -5.36 -18.73 -1.78
CA ASP A 157 -5.29 -19.92 -0.92
C ASP A 157 -4.88 -19.53 0.51
N VAL A 158 -5.88 -19.43 1.39
CA VAL A 158 -5.66 -19.17 2.83
C VAL A 158 -4.76 -20.24 3.45
N GLY A 159 -4.86 -21.50 3.01
CA GLY A 159 -4.02 -22.60 3.52
C GLY A 159 -2.55 -22.39 3.19
N ALA A 160 -2.25 -21.94 1.98
CA ALA A 160 -0.90 -21.59 1.55
C ALA A 160 -0.34 -20.42 2.37
N LEU A 161 -1.09 -19.33 2.53
CA LEU A 161 -0.70 -18.17 3.35
C LEU A 161 -0.44 -18.56 4.81
N LYS A 162 -1.36 -19.33 5.40
CA LYS A 162 -1.22 -19.83 6.78
C LYS A 162 0.04 -20.66 6.97
N THR A 163 0.29 -21.58 6.06
CA THR A 163 1.46 -22.47 6.12
C THR A 163 2.74 -21.68 5.97
N PHE A 164 2.80 -20.78 4.98
CA PHE A 164 4.01 -20.05 4.65
C PHE A 164 4.39 -19.01 5.72
N PHE A 165 3.41 -18.24 6.21
CA PHE A 165 3.63 -17.17 7.19
C PHE A 165 3.43 -17.61 8.66
N GLY A 166 3.22 -18.90 8.90
CA GLY A 166 3.07 -19.45 10.26
C GLY A 166 1.81 -18.99 10.99
N ILE A 167 0.70 -18.77 10.27
CA ILE A 167 -0.57 -18.28 10.83
C ILE A 167 -1.47 -19.48 11.15
N ALA A 168 -1.53 -19.90 12.42
CA ALA A 168 -2.36 -21.02 12.83
C ALA A 168 -3.86 -20.66 12.85
N LYS A 169 -4.21 -19.47 13.36
CA LYS A 169 -5.58 -18.98 13.49
C LYS A 169 -5.86 -17.83 12.53
N TRP A 170 -6.55 -18.13 11.43
CA TRP A 170 -6.95 -17.12 10.45
C TRP A 170 -8.39 -16.63 10.72
N PRO A 171 -8.68 -15.32 10.66
CA PRO A 171 -7.78 -14.19 10.45
C PRO A 171 -7.17 -13.56 11.74
N GLN A 172 -7.38 -14.16 12.92
CA GLN A 172 -7.11 -13.49 14.20
C GLN A 172 -5.63 -13.43 14.61
N GLN A 173 -4.76 -14.25 14.02
CA GLN A 173 -3.34 -14.29 14.36
C GLN A 173 -2.50 -13.53 13.32
N VAL A 174 -1.58 -12.70 13.81
CA VAL A 174 -0.51 -12.10 13.01
C VAL A 174 0.59 -13.14 12.80
N GLY A 175 0.99 -13.33 11.55
CA GLY A 175 2.17 -14.10 11.16
C GLY A 175 3.42 -13.25 11.22
N THR A 176 4.58 -13.90 11.28
CA THR A 176 5.88 -13.20 11.24
C THR A 176 6.75 -13.86 10.19
N TYR A 177 7.38 -13.04 9.35
CA TYR A 177 8.26 -13.50 8.29
C TYR A 177 9.56 -12.72 8.32
N ASP A 178 10.69 -13.42 8.40
CA ASP A 178 12.02 -12.81 8.46
C ASP A 178 12.73 -12.99 7.12
N LEU A 179 13.19 -11.88 6.54
CA LEU A 179 13.96 -11.85 5.30
C LEU A 179 15.48 -12.00 5.52
N GLY A 180 15.90 -12.27 6.76
CA GLY A 180 17.30 -12.26 7.19
C GLY A 180 17.61 -10.93 7.87
N GLY A 181 17.12 -10.75 9.10
CA GLY A 181 17.29 -9.52 9.87
C GLY A 181 16.24 -8.43 9.62
N ARG A 182 15.36 -8.61 8.61
CA ARG A 182 14.23 -7.73 8.33
C ARG A 182 12.93 -8.47 8.52
N VAL A 183 12.27 -8.17 9.64
CA VAL A 183 11.06 -8.87 10.07
C VAL A 183 9.81 -8.13 9.63
N LEU A 184 8.90 -8.85 8.99
CA LEU A 184 7.57 -8.40 8.61
C LEU A 184 6.51 -9.05 9.49
N ASP A 185 5.54 -8.26 9.93
CA ASP A 185 4.29 -8.75 10.54
C ASP A 185 3.22 -8.88 9.45
N ILE A 186 2.71 -10.09 9.23
CA ILE A 186 1.70 -10.39 8.22
C ILE A 186 0.33 -10.49 8.89
N ILE A 187 -0.56 -9.57 8.55
CA ILE A 187 -1.84 -9.37 9.24
C ILE A 187 -2.98 -9.76 8.30
N PRO A 188 -3.73 -10.84 8.59
CA PRO A 188 -4.90 -11.20 7.81
C PRO A 188 -6.01 -10.14 7.89
N ILE A 189 -6.43 -9.64 6.73
CA ILE A 189 -7.44 -8.59 6.58
C ILE A 189 -8.49 -8.95 5.51
N PRO A 190 -9.17 -10.11 5.61
CA PRO A 190 -10.24 -10.45 4.68
C PRO A 190 -11.31 -9.34 4.62
N GLY A 191 -11.90 -9.15 3.44
CA GLY A 191 -12.95 -8.16 3.23
C GLY A 191 -13.02 -7.67 1.78
N HIS A 192 -11.92 -7.09 1.29
CA HIS A 192 -11.75 -6.79 -0.13
C HIS A 192 -11.67 -8.09 -0.96
N ASP A 193 -10.85 -9.02 -0.48
CA ASP A 193 -10.74 -10.40 -0.94
C ASP A 193 -10.60 -11.31 0.31
N ALA A 194 -10.96 -12.59 0.18
CA ALA A 194 -10.89 -13.54 1.29
C ALA A 194 -9.45 -13.84 1.74
N THR A 195 -8.47 -13.60 0.87
CA THR A 195 -7.05 -13.83 1.12
C THR A 195 -6.24 -12.56 1.33
N SER A 196 -6.92 -11.40 1.44
CA SER A 196 -6.26 -10.12 1.69
C SER A 196 -5.38 -10.15 2.96
N ILE A 197 -4.15 -9.66 2.83
CA ILE A 197 -3.20 -9.46 3.91
C ILE A 197 -2.67 -8.02 3.90
N ALA A 198 -2.33 -7.52 5.09
CA ALA A 198 -1.44 -6.38 5.24
C ALA A 198 -0.06 -6.86 5.70
N ALA A 199 0.97 -6.13 5.33
CA ALA A 199 2.34 -6.41 5.76
C ALA A 199 2.93 -5.15 6.43
N TYR A 200 3.29 -5.27 7.70
CA TYR A 200 3.98 -4.21 8.43
C TYR A 200 5.48 -4.51 8.49
N ASP A 201 6.28 -3.62 7.92
CA ASP A 201 7.73 -3.71 7.97
C ASP A 201 8.28 -3.04 9.21
N ARG A 202 8.86 -3.84 10.12
CA ARG A 202 9.37 -3.34 11.40
C ARG A 202 10.57 -2.41 11.24
N GLN A 203 11.31 -2.49 10.13
CA GLN A 203 12.46 -1.61 9.91
C GLN A 203 12.04 -0.23 9.45
N THR A 204 11.07 -0.12 8.53
CA THR A 204 10.65 1.17 7.94
C THR A 204 9.39 1.76 8.57
N ALA A 205 8.69 1.00 9.41
CA ALA A 205 7.36 1.34 9.92
C ALA A 205 6.32 1.59 8.82
N VAL A 206 6.54 1.08 7.60
CA VAL A 206 5.57 1.10 6.50
C VAL A 206 4.56 -0.03 6.68
N LEU A 207 3.28 0.29 6.52
CA LEU A 207 2.20 -0.69 6.47
C LEU A 207 1.66 -0.78 5.05
N LEU A 208 1.85 -1.94 4.42
CA LEU A 208 1.26 -2.27 3.12
C LEU A 208 -0.15 -2.82 3.33
N THR A 209 -1.15 -2.23 2.67
CA THR A 209 -2.58 -2.56 2.88
C THR A 209 -3.28 -3.14 1.67
N GLY A 210 -2.57 -3.29 0.55
CA GLY A 210 -3.15 -3.69 -0.73
C GLY A 210 -4.36 -2.82 -1.06
N ASP A 211 -5.46 -3.47 -1.41
CA ASP A 211 -6.69 -2.81 -1.82
C ASP A 211 -7.66 -2.53 -0.67
N SER A 212 -7.23 -2.76 0.58
CA SER A 212 -8.08 -2.49 1.74
C SER A 212 -8.06 -1.02 2.17
N VAL A 213 -6.96 -0.31 1.92
CA VAL A 213 -6.82 1.13 2.21
C VAL A 213 -5.83 1.74 1.22
N TYR A 214 -6.31 2.63 0.34
CA TYR A 214 -5.50 3.35 -0.64
C TYR A 214 -6.24 4.61 -1.12
N PRO A 215 -5.55 5.57 -1.78
CA PRO A 215 -6.19 6.78 -2.30
C PRO A 215 -7.07 6.50 -3.53
N GLY A 216 -8.25 5.91 -3.33
CA GLY A 216 -9.14 5.50 -4.40
C GLY A 216 -10.42 4.80 -3.94
N ARG A 217 -11.04 4.04 -4.84
CA ARG A 217 -12.33 3.36 -4.63
C ARG A 217 -12.14 2.01 -3.95
N ILE A 218 -12.37 1.94 -2.66
CA ILE A 218 -12.23 0.71 -1.88
C ILE A 218 -13.47 -0.16 -2.03
N TYR A 219 -13.36 -1.27 -2.77
CA TYR A 219 -14.42 -2.26 -2.87
C TYR A 219 -14.37 -3.24 -1.70
N VAL A 220 -15.55 -3.57 -1.20
CA VAL A 220 -15.74 -4.61 -0.17
C VAL A 220 -16.58 -5.71 -0.80
N ASN A 221 -15.93 -6.81 -1.18
CA ASN A 221 -16.57 -7.90 -1.90
C ASN A 221 -17.09 -9.01 -0.96
N ASP A 222 -16.68 -9.02 0.31
CA ASP A 222 -17.27 -9.90 1.30
C ASP A 222 -18.76 -9.57 1.52
N ALA A 223 -19.57 -10.62 1.53
CA ALA A 223 -21.01 -10.50 1.75
C ALA A 223 -21.35 -10.10 3.19
N ASP A 224 -20.49 -10.47 4.16
CA ASP A 224 -20.62 -10.06 5.54
C ASP A 224 -19.75 -8.81 5.80
N PRO A 225 -20.36 -7.61 5.91
CA PRO A 225 -19.61 -6.38 6.13
C PRO A 225 -18.91 -6.33 7.49
N GLN A 226 -19.25 -7.24 8.42
CA GLN A 226 -18.53 -7.38 9.69
C GLN A 226 -17.09 -7.89 9.48
N VAL A 227 -16.85 -8.70 8.44
CA VAL A 227 -15.52 -9.24 8.13
C VAL A 227 -14.52 -8.09 7.86
N THR A 228 -14.88 -7.16 6.98
CA THR A 228 -14.07 -5.96 6.70
C THR A 228 -13.92 -5.07 7.92
N GLN A 229 -14.99 -4.87 8.70
CA GLN A 229 -14.94 -4.07 9.92
C GLN A 229 -13.96 -4.66 10.93
N ASP A 230 -13.98 -5.98 11.14
CA ASP A 230 -13.07 -6.67 12.05
C ASP A 230 -11.61 -6.59 11.56
N SER A 231 -11.39 -6.68 10.25
CA SER A 231 -10.08 -6.49 9.62
C SER A 231 -9.52 -5.09 9.87
N LEU A 232 -10.32 -4.05 9.68
CA LEU A 232 -9.92 -2.67 9.95
C LEU A 232 -9.70 -2.41 11.44
N GLN A 233 -10.52 -3.02 12.32
CA GLN A 233 -10.33 -2.96 13.77
C GLN A 233 -8.99 -3.58 14.16
N ARG A 234 -8.64 -4.75 13.60
CA ARG A 234 -7.32 -5.37 13.82
C ARG A 234 -6.16 -4.46 13.38
N LEU A 235 -6.26 -3.78 12.24
CA LEU A 235 -5.23 -2.83 11.80
C LEU A 235 -5.11 -1.62 12.74
N VAL A 236 -6.23 -1.05 13.17
CA VAL A 236 -6.25 0.08 14.12
C VAL A 236 -5.64 -0.30 15.47
N ASP A 237 -5.96 -1.50 15.98
CA ASP A 237 -5.43 -2.01 17.24
C ASP A 237 -3.94 -2.35 17.11
N PHE A 238 -3.53 -2.99 16.01
CA PHE A 238 -2.13 -3.32 15.74
C PHE A 238 -1.26 -2.06 15.71
N THR A 239 -1.73 -1.00 15.05
CA THR A 239 -1.03 0.29 14.91
C THR A 239 -1.19 1.21 16.11
N ARG A 240 -1.94 0.84 17.16
CA ARG A 240 -2.12 1.68 18.36
C ARG A 240 -0.82 1.89 19.14
N THR A 241 0.06 0.89 19.14
CA THR A 241 1.31 0.89 19.91
C THR A 241 2.54 0.80 19.02
N ARG A 242 2.38 1.02 17.71
CA ARG A 242 3.42 0.91 16.70
C ARG A 242 3.46 2.17 15.88
N LEU A 243 4.65 2.56 15.50
CA LEU A 243 4.86 3.69 14.60
C LEU A 243 4.37 3.31 13.22
N VAL A 244 3.81 4.28 12.51
CA VAL A 244 3.38 4.12 11.13
C VAL A 244 3.93 5.31 10.37
N ALA A 245 5.02 5.09 9.62
CA ALA A 245 5.60 6.11 8.77
C ALA A 245 4.65 6.41 7.60
N HIS A 246 4.18 5.34 6.93
CA HIS A 246 3.19 5.42 5.87
C HIS A 246 2.25 4.21 5.90
N VAL A 247 1.03 4.44 5.42
CA VAL A 247 0.15 3.38 4.92
C VAL A 247 0.18 3.45 3.40
N LEU A 248 0.57 2.37 2.73
CA LEU A 248 0.67 2.30 1.28
C LEU A 248 -0.23 1.17 0.76
N GLY A 249 -1.18 1.50 -0.10
CA GLY A 249 -1.99 0.50 -0.80
C GLY A 249 -1.49 0.26 -2.21
N SER A 250 -2.27 -0.41 -3.06
CA SER A 250 -1.76 -0.83 -4.37
C SER A 250 -2.20 0.04 -5.54
N HIS A 251 -3.00 1.08 -5.33
CA HIS A 251 -3.46 1.97 -6.41
C HIS A 251 -3.50 3.44 -5.97
N ILE A 252 -3.55 4.33 -6.98
CA ILE A 252 -4.00 5.71 -6.82
C ILE A 252 -5.10 5.93 -7.85
N GLU A 253 -6.32 6.15 -7.38
CA GLU A 253 -7.46 6.46 -8.24
C GLU A 253 -8.00 7.86 -8.00
N GLN A 254 -7.64 8.50 -6.88
CA GLN A 254 -8.07 9.86 -6.58
C GLN A 254 -7.28 10.93 -7.32
N ARG A 255 -7.98 11.99 -7.71
CA ARG A 255 -7.41 13.20 -8.33
C ARG A 255 -7.56 14.48 -7.50
N ALA A 256 -8.46 14.46 -6.52
CA ALA A 256 -8.70 15.57 -5.60
C ALA A 256 -9.53 15.06 -4.41
N PRO A 257 -9.65 15.85 -3.32
CA PRO A 257 -10.56 15.54 -2.22
C PRO A 257 -11.96 15.13 -2.70
N TYR A 258 -12.44 13.97 -2.26
CA TYR A 258 -13.77 13.42 -2.61
C TYR A 258 -13.98 13.14 -4.11
N ALA A 259 -12.92 13.08 -4.91
CA ALA A 259 -13.01 12.94 -6.35
C ALA A 259 -12.02 11.91 -6.90
N ASP A 260 -12.58 10.80 -7.39
CA ASP A 260 -11.86 9.78 -8.15
C ASP A 260 -11.73 10.18 -9.62
N ASN A 261 -10.67 9.69 -10.27
CA ASN A 261 -10.58 9.60 -11.73
C ASN A 261 -11.70 8.70 -12.26
N PRO A 262 -12.09 8.78 -13.54
CA PRO A 262 -12.86 7.74 -14.20
C PRO A 262 -12.22 6.34 -14.09
N LYS A 263 -13.05 5.29 -14.01
CA LYS A 263 -12.59 3.90 -14.07
C LYS A 263 -11.97 3.61 -15.44
N GLY A 264 -10.93 2.78 -15.49
CA GLY A 264 -10.24 2.43 -16.73
C GLY A 264 -9.46 3.59 -17.37
N GLN A 265 -9.23 4.69 -16.64
CA GLN A 265 -8.44 5.79 -17.16
C GLN A 265 -6.95 5.43 -17.12
N HIS A 266 -6.38 5.16 -18.29
CA HIS A 266 -4.95 4.95 -18.50
C HIS A 266 -4.13 6.14 -18.01
N TYR A 267 -4.20 7.29 -18.70
CA TYR A 267 -3.44 8.49 -18.35
C TYR A 267 -4.21 9.40 -17.38
N ALA A 268 -3.73 9.53 -16.15
CA ALA A 268 -4.35 10.32 -15.10
C ALA A 268 -3.33 11.27 -14.43
N PRO A 269 -2.97 12.40 -15.08
CA PRO A 269 -1.90 13.29 -14.59
C PRO A 269 -2.24 14.06 -13.31
N GLN A 270 -3.49 13.97 -12.85
CA GLN A 270 -4.00 14.65 -11.66
C GLN A 270 -4.01 13.74 -10.43
N GLU A 271 -3.52 12.51 -10.53
CA GLU A 271 -3.45 11.60 -9.39
C GLU A 271 -2.73 12.23 -8.20
N ILE A 272 -3.26 11.98 -7.00
CA ILE A 272 -2.68 12.45 -5.74
C ILE A 272 -1.50 11.56 -5.30
N GLY A 273 -0.92 11.83 -4.13
CA GLY A 273 0.15 11.01 -3.58
C GLY A 273 -0.34 9.64 -3.06
N LEU A 274 0.52 8.63 -3.13
CA LEU A 274 0.25 7.27 -2.62
C LEU A 274 0.11 7.23 -1.08
N ALA A 275 0.87 8.07 -0.39
CA ALA A 275 1.10 7.95 1.04
C ALA A 275 -0.15 8.32 1.85
N LEU A 276 -0.68 7.34 2.57
CA LEU A 276 -1.63 7.55 3.64
C LEU A 276 -0.93 7.39 5.00
N GLY A 277 -1.71 7.36 6.07
CA GLY A 277 -1.20 7.28 7.44
C GLY A 277 -2.25 6.73 8.39
N ARG A 278 -1.89 6.52 9.66
CA ARG A 278 -2.76 5.87 10.66
C ARG A 278 -4.15 6.51 10.79
N ALA A 279 -4.28 7.83 10.58
CA ALA A 279 -5.57 8.51 10.59
C ALA A 279 -6.56 7.94 9.55
N HIS A 280 -6.07 7.51 8.38
CA HIS A 280 -6.90 6.90 7.34
C HIS A 280 -7.40 5.51 7.73
N LEU A 281 -6.64 4.75 8.55
CA LEU A 281 -7.12 3.48 9.10
C LEU A 281 -8.30 3.71 10.06
N LEU A 282 -8.24 4.76 10.87
CA LEU A 282 -9.33 5.16 11.76
C LEU A 282 -10.55 5.62 10.97
N GLU A 283 -10.35 6.47 9.96
CA GLU A 283 -11.44 6.96 9.11
C GLU A 283 -12.10 5.81 8.33
N MET A 284 -11.31 4.89 7.78
CA MET A 284 -11.80 3.70 7.09
C MET A 284 -12.56 2.77 8.04
N LEU A 285 -12.09 2.56 9.27
CA LEU A 285 -12.82 1.79 10.29
C LEU A 285 -14.18 2.42 10.60
N GLU A 286 -14.24 3.74 10.80
CA GLU A 286 -15.51 4.43 11.04
C GLU A 286 -16.42 4.38 9.81
N ALA A 287 -15.86 4.50 8.61
CA ALA A 287 -16.60 4.32 7.36
C ALA A 287 -17.21 2.92 7.26
N ALA A 288 -16.42 1.89 7.56
CA ALA A 288 -16.84 0.50 7.52
C ALA A 288 -17.86 0.12 8.60
N LYS A 289 -18.14 0.98 9.60
CA LYS A 289 -19.24 0.80 10.56
C LYS A 289 -20.57 1.35 10.05
N LEU A 290 -20.56 2.26 9.07
CA LEU A 290 -21.78 2.86 8.54
C LEU A 290 -22.57 1.82 7.73
N ARG A 291 -23.89 1.78 7.95
CA ARG A 291 -24.80 0.84 7.30
C ARG A 291 -26.00 1.56 6.66
N THR A 292 -26.43 1.08 5.50
CA THR A 292 -27.74 1.37 4.90
C THR A 292 -28.57 0.09 4.87
N GLY A 293 -29.91 0.20 4.88
CA GLY A 293 -30.82 -0.96 5.00
C GLY A 293 -31.13 -1.35 6.45
N GLN A 294 -31.90 -2.41 6.66
CA GLN A 294 -32.30 -2.92 7.98
C GLN A 294 -32.13 -4.44 8.07
N GLY A 295 -31.80 -4.95 9.26
CA GLY A 295 -31.60 -6.38 9.51
C GLY A 295 -30.58 -7.01 8.56
N ASP A 296 -30.91 -8.18 8.03
CA ASP A 296 -30.06 -8.96 7.11
C ASP A 296 -29.83 -8.28 5.75
N GLN A 297 -30.56 -7.20 5.44
CA GLN A 297 -30.34 -6.39 4.24
C GLN A 297 -29.34 -5.25 4.45
N SER A 298 -28.77 -5.11 5.65
CA SER A 298 -27.82 -4.05 5.92
C SER A 298 -26.56 -4.20 5.07
N ARG A 299 -26.12 -3.10 4.46
CA ARG A 299 -24.91 -3.05 3.62
C ARG A 299 -24.04 -1.88 4.06
N ILE A 300 -22.75 -1.94 3.75
CA ILE A 300 -21.86 -0.79 3.93
C ILE A 300 -22.44 0.43 3.23
N THR A 301 -22.52 1.56 3.94
CA THR A 301 -22.88 2.83 3.34
C THR A 301 -21.75 3.28 2.43
N GLN A 302 -22.01 3.30 1.13
CA GLN A 302 -21.06 3.82 0.16
C GLN A 302 -20.92 5.33 0.34
N LYS A 303 -19.70 5.82 0.50
CA LYS A 303 -19.44 7.23 0.83
C LYS A 303 -18.04 7.63 0.38
N ALA A 304 -17.93 8.81 -0.22
CA ALA A 304 -16.65 9.42 -0.53
C ALA A 304 -16.11 10.15 0.69
N TYR A 305 -14.83 9.95 0.96
CA TYR A 305 -14.04 10.66 1.95
C TYR A 305 -13.03 11.54 1.23
N ARG A 306 -12.30 12.34 2.00
CA ARG A 306 -11.31 13.25 1.43
C ARG A 306 -10.30 12.44 0.60
N ASP A 307 -9.72 11.41 1.19
CA ASP A 307 -8.55 10.72 0.62
C ASP A 307 -8.85 9.25 0.22
N PHE A 308 -10.12 8.81 0.21
CA PHE A 308 -10.59 7.54 -0.40
C PHE A 308 -12.11 7.55 -0.64
N THR A 309 -12.65 6.57 -1.35
CA THR A 309 -14.10 6.33 -1.49
C THR A 309 -14.43 4.91 -1.05
N LEU A 310 -15.25 4.73 -0.01
CA LEU A 310 -15.74 3.41 0.38
C LEU A 310 -16.90 3.01 -0.53
N CYS A 311 -16.70 1.94 -1.30
CA CYS A 311 -17.67 1.37 -2.23
C CYS A 311 -18.32 0.11 -1.65
N GLY A 312 -19.31 -0.43 -2.36
CA GLY A 312 -19.89 -1.74 -2.06
C GLY A 312 -19.14 -2.86 -2.79
N VAL A 313 -19.89 -3.90 -3.14
CA VAL A 313 -19.39 -5.00 -3.99
C VAL A 313 -19.09 -4.48 -5.39
N TYR A 314 -17.92 -4.82 -5.92
CA TYR A 314 -17.51 -4.47 -7.28
C TYR A 314 -18.54 -4.96 -8.33
N PRO A 315 -18.80 -4.22 -9.42
CA PRO A 315 -18.23 -2.91 -9.78
C PRO A 315 -19.03 -1.71 -9.25
N ALA A 316 -20.03 -1.91 -8.39
CA ALA A 316 -20.93 -0.84 -8.00
C ALA A 316 -20.26 0.13 -7.00
N CYS A 317 -20.10 1.39 -7.40
CA CYS A 317 -19.72 2.47 -6.51
C CYS A 317 -20.57 3.73 -6.74
N ALA A 318 -21.46 4.03 -5.81
CA ALA A 318 -22.43 5.11 -5.81
C ALA A 318 -22.46 5.78 -4.43
N PRO A 319 -21.41 6.55 -4.08
CA PRO A 319 -21.31 7.19 -2.77
C PRO A 319 -22.44 8.22 -2.55
N VAL A 320 -23.10 8.14 -1.39
CA VAL A 320 -24.31 8.92 -1.09
C VAL A 320 -24.09 10.44 -1.00
N ASN A 321 -22.84 10.87 -0.84
CA ASN A 321 -22.45 12.26 -0.62
C ASN A 321 -21.69 12.90 -1.80
N VAL A 322 -21.66 12.23 -2.96
CA VAL A 322 -21.14 12.79 -4.20
C VAL A 322 -22.31 12.92 -5.18
N PRO A 323 -22.50 14.08 -5.83
CA PRO A 323 -23.49 14.20 -6.89
C PRO A 323 -23.24 13.13 -7.96
N VAL A 324 -24.31 12.47 -8.42
CA VAL A 324 -24.22 11.56 -9.57
C VAL A 324 -23.59 12.33 -10.72
N GLN A 325 -22.36 11.98 -11.10
CA GLN A 325 -21.73 12.55 -12.28
C GLN A 325 -22.60 12.12 -13.47
N LYS A 326 -23.33 13.06 -14.07
CA LYS A 326 -24.04 12.78 -15.33
C LYS A 326 -22.96 12.34 -16.31
N ALA A 327 -23.06 11.11 -16.82
CA ALA A 327 -22.20 10.64 -17.90
C ALA A 327 -22.26 11.69 -19.02
N GLY A 328 -21.14 12.38 -19.23
CA GLY A 328 -20.99 13.33 -20.33
C GLY A 328 -21.12 12.55 -21.63
N LYS A 329 -21.97 13.06 -22.52
CA LYS A 329 -22.01 12.65 -23.93
C LYS A 329 -20.70 12.96 -24.62
#